data_AF-A0A962EFU0-F1
#
_entry.id   AF-A0A962EFU0-F1
#
_cell.length_a   1.000
_cell.length_b   1.000
_cell.length_c   1.000
_cell.angle_alpha   90.00
_cell.angle_beta   90.00
_cell.angle_gamma   90.00
#
_symmetry.space_group_name_H-M   'P 1'
#
loop_
_entity.id
_entity.type
_entity.pdbx_description
1 polymer ?
#
loop_
_entity_poly.entity_id
_entity_poly.type
_entity_poly.pdbx_seq_one_letter_code
_entity_poly.pdbx_strand_id
1 'polypeptide(L)'
;LNFPLFTTINSVFGQGGSFTALNSVLVQQQADFAYQNDLVNFVDNHDRKRFLTVDTSSSDRAHLHGALAFVLTARGIPCIYYGTEQYLEGGDDPDNRRKMPGFSETTTAFKLIKSL
;
A
#
# COMPACT_ATOMS: atom_id res chain seq x y z
N LEU A 1 13.47 -2.01 -1.69
CA LEU A 1 12.00 -2.15 -1.64
C LEU A 1 11.62 -3.04 -0.46
N ASN A 2 10.72 -2.57 0.39
CA ASN A 2 10.32 -3.21 1.64
C ASN A 2 9.22 -4.28 1.43
N PHE A 3 9.58 -5.40 0.80
CA PHE A 3 8.64 -6.50 0.55
C PHE A 3 8.04 -7.12 1.81
N PRO A 4 8.79 -7.33 2.93
CA PRO A 4 8.20 -7.86 4.15
C PRO A 4 7.04 -7.00 4.66
N LEU A 5 7.20 -5.67 4.70
CA LEU A 5 6.13 -4.77 5.12
C LEU A 5 4.97 -4.78 4.13
N PHE A 6 5.24 -4.79 2.81
CA PHE A 6 4.20 -4.92 1.77
C PHE A 6 3.32 -6.16 1.98
N THR A 7 3.92 -7.33 2.22
CA THR A 7 3.15 -8.56 2.47
C THR A 7 2.28 -8.45 3.71
N THR A 8 2.81 -7.84 4.78
CA THR A 8 2.05 -7.62 6.02
C THR A 8 0.93 -6.60 5.83
N ILE A 9 1.15 -5.52 5.08
CA ILE A 9 0.13 -4.52 4.76
C ILE A 9 -1.05 -5.17 4.04
N ASN A 10 -0.79 -5.97 3.00
CA ASN A 10 -1.86 -6.67 2.27
C ASN A 10 -2.63 -7.64 3.17
N SER A 11 -1.93 -8.37 4.03
CA SER A 11 -2.56 -9.30 4.96
C SER A 11 -3.42 -8.57 6.01
N VAL A 12 -2.93 -7.48 6.58
CA VAL A 12 -3.63 -6.76 7.66
C VAL A 12 -4.76 -5.90 7.13
N PHE A 13 -4.46 -4.99 6.20
CA PHE A 13 -5.47 -4.07 5.68
C PHE A 13 -6.39 -4.75 4.66
N GLY A 14 -5.84 -5.51 3.71
CA GLY A 14 -6.63 -6.10 2.62
C GLY A 14 -7.33 -7.43 2.94
N GLN A 15 -6.88 -8.15 3.98
CA GLN A 15 -7.38 -9.50 4.28
C GLN A 15 -7.82 -9.68 5.75
N GLY A 16 -7.89 -8.59 6.53
CA GLY A 16 -8.38 -8.62 7.91
C GLY A 16 -7.43 -9.27 8.92
N GLY A 17 -6.13 -9.32 8.62
CA GLY A 17 -5.10 -9.82 9.53
C GLY A 17 -4.89 -8.94 10.77
N SER A 18 -4.18 -9.48 11.77
CA SER A 18 -3.94 -8.77 13.03
C SER A 18 -2.93 -7.63 12.90
N PHE A 19 -3.25 -6.46 13.46
CA PHE A 19 -2.33 -5.33 13.58
C PHE A 19 -1.05 -5.65 14.38
N THR A 20 -1.06 -6.70 15.21
CA THR A 20 0.17 -7.15 15.87
C THR A 20 1.25 -7.59 14.87
N ALA A 21 0.86 -8.07 13.68
CA ALA A 21 1.79 -8.44 12.63
C ALA A 21 2.56 -7.24 12.07
N LEU A 22 1.93 -6.06 11.99
CA LEU A 22 2.62 -4.82 11.60
C LEU A 22 3.70 -4.47 12.63
N ASN A 23 3.40 -4.55 13.92
CA ASN A 23 4.42 -4.33 14.95
C ASN A 23 5.58 -5.33 14.83
N SER A 24 5.28 -6.62 14.66
CA SER A 24 6.30 -7.66 14.52
C SER A 24 7.25 -7.42 13.35
N VAL A 25 6.74 -7.05 12.17
CA VAL A 25 7.61 -6.78 11.01
C VAL A 25 8.42 -5.50 11.20
N LEU A 26 7.88 -4.48 11.87
CA LEU A 26 8.62 -3.25 12.18
C LEU A 26 9.77 -3.49 13.16
N VAL A 27 9.53 -4.30 14.21
CA VAL A 27 10.54 -4.72 15.19
C VAL A 27 11.60 -5.60 14.53
N GLN A 28 11.21 -6.54 13.67
CA GLN A 28 12.16 -7.38 12.94
C GLN A 28 13.06 -6.55 12.03
N GLN A 29 12.49 -5.62 11.28
CA GLN A 29 13.25 -4.66 10.47
C GLN A 29 14.19 -3.81 11.32
N GLN A 30 13.81 -3.53 12.57
CA GLN A 30 14.67 -2.80 13.50
C GLN A 30 15.95 -3.55 13.87
N ALA A 31 15.86 -4.88 13.95
CA ALA A 31 17.00 -5.75 14.18
C ALA A 31 17.83 -6.00 12.91
N ASP A 32 17.15 -6.16 11.76
CA ASP A 32 17.80 -6.65 10.53
C ASP A 32 18.50 -5.57 9.71
N PHE A 33 18.06 -4.31 9.81
CA PHE A 33 18.56 -3.22 8.96
C PHE A 33 19.25 -2.13 9.77
N ALA A 34 20.49 -1.82 9.41
CA ALA A 34 21.20 -0.65 9.94
C ALA A 34 20.55 0.68 9.52
N TYR A 35 19.97 0.72 8.30
CA TYR A 35 19.37 1.92 7.70
C TYR A 35 17.88 1.72 7.42
N GLN A 36 17.07 1.59 8.47
CA GLN A 36 15.63 1.33 8.33
C GLN A 36 14.86 2.46 7.64
N ASN A 37 15.34 3.69 7.74
CA ASN A 37 14.74 4.84 7.08
C ASN A 37 14.92 4.83 5.56
N ASP A 38 15.84 4.01 5.03
CA ASP A 38 16.07 3.86 3.58
C ASP A 38 15.16 2.78 2.96
N LEU A 39 14.35 2.10 3.77
CA LEU A 39 13.42 1.09 3.30
C LEU A 39 12.26 1.76 2.54
N VAL A 40 12.16 1.49 1.25
CA VAL A 40 11.07 1.99 0.40
C VAL A 40 9.79 1.19 0.64
N ASN A 41 8.79 1.81 1.26
CA ASN A 41 7.50 1.26 1.61
C ASN A 41 6.48 1.49 0.48
N PHE A 42 5.62 0.51 0.21
CA PHE A 42 4.62 0.59 -0.86
C PHE A 42 3.45 -0.37 -0.56
N VAL A 43 2.28 -0.05 -1.11
CA VAL A 43 1.07 -0.89 -0.99
C VAL A 43 0.91 -1.86 -2.17
N ASP A 44 1.38 -1.48 -3.35
CA ASP A 44 1.42 -2.27 -4.57
C ASP A 44 2.49 -1.74 -5.55
N ASN A 45 2.73 -2.46 -6.66
CA ASN A 45 3.67 -2.06 -7.71
C ASN A 45 3.34 -2.75 -9.05
N HIS A 46 4.22 -2.61 -10.04
CA HIS A 46 4.06 -3.16 -11.39
C HIS A 46 4.22 -4.69 -11.51
N ASP A 47 4.65 -5.39 -10.46
CA ASP A 47 4.86 -6.85 -10.44
C ASP A 47 3.94 -7.57 -9.44
N ARG A 48 3.03 -6.82 -8.82
CA ARG A 48 2.04 -7.33 -7.87
C ARG A 48 0.65 -6.92 -8.30
N LYS A 49 -0.36 -7.72 -7.94
CA LYS A 49 -1.76 -7.33 -8.08
C LYS A 49 -1.99 -5.98 -7.39
N ARG A 50 -2.85 -5.15 -7.97
CA ARG A 50 -3.29 -3.89 -7.35
C ARG A 50 -3.92 -4.18 -6.00
N PHE A 51 -3.75 -3.29 -5.02
CA PHE A 51 -4.26 -3.51 -3.66
C PHE A 51 -5.76 -3.84 -3.65
N LEU A 52 -6.56 -3.09 -4.41
CA LEU A 52 -8.02 -3.28 -4.53
C LEU A 52 -8.44 -4.58 -5.24
N THR A 53 -7.49 -5.28 -5.86
CA THR A 53 -7.74 -6.63 -6.44
C THR A 53 -7.34 -7.74 -5.46
N VAL A 54 -6.51 -7.43 -4.47
CA VAL A 54 -6.16 -8.35 -3.38
C VAL A 54 -7.24 -8.34 -2.29
N ASP A 55 -7.76 -7.16 -1.97
CA ASP A 55 -8.89 -7.00 -1.05
C ASP A 55 -10.21 -7.30 -1.76
N THR A 56 -10.89 -8.35 -1.31
CA THR A 56 -12.18 -8.79 -1.87
C THR A 56 -13.38 -8.38 -1.01
N SER A 57 -13.14 -7.57 0.03
CA SER A 57 -14.19 -7.08 0.92
C SER A 57 -14.98 -5.93 0.29
N SER A 58 -16.18 -5.68 0.80
CA SER A 58 -16.99 -4.51 0.41
C SER A 58 -16.43 -3.17 0.95
N SER A 59 -15.34 -3.21 1.72
CA SER A 59 -14.70 -2.04 2.35
C SER A 59 -13.28 -1.79 1.79
N ASP A 60 -12.94 -2.40 0.67
CA ASP A 60 -11.68 -2.31 -0.07
C ASP A 60 -11.05 -0.91 -0.11
N ARG A 61 -11.84 0.13 -0.42
CA ARG A 61 -11.35 1.51 -0.50
C ARG A 61 -11.00 2.08 0.86
N ALA A 62 -11.79 1.78 1.90
CA ALA A 62 -11.49 2.22 3.25
C ALA A 62 -10.21 1.54 3.78
N HIS A 63 -10.02 0.26 3.46
CA HIS A 63 -8.80 -0.46 3.78
C HIS A 63 -7.58 0.09 3.02
N LEU A 64 -7.73 0.42 1.73
CA LEU A 64 -6.70 1.11 0.97
C LEU A 64 -6.33 2.46 1.60
N HIS A 65 -7.32 3.23 2.06
CA HIS A 65 -7.06 4.50 2.77
C HIS A 65 -6.24 4.27 4.05
N GLY A 66 -6.58 3.25 4.83
CA GLY A 66 -5.79 2.84 6.00
C GLY A 66 -4.35 2.45 5.64
N ALA A 67 -4.17 1.64 4.60
CA ALA A 67 -2.86 1.23 4.12
C ALA A 67 -2.01 2.40 3.61
N LEU A 68 -2.63 3.34 2.87
CA LEU A 68 -1.98 4.57 2.39
C LEU A 68 -1.57 5.46 3.56
N ALA A 69 -2.47 5.72 4.51
CA ALA A 69 -2.17 6.51 5.69
C ALA A 69 -1.00 5.91 6.49
N PHE A 70 -0.98 4.58 6.63
CA PHE A 70 0.11 3.88 7.29
C PHE A 70 1.44 4.03 6.54
N VAL A 71 1.49 3.79 5.23
CA VAL A 71 2.74 3.91 4.45
C VAL A 71 3.28 5.34 4.45
N LEU A 72 2.40 6.34 4.41
CA LEU A 72 2.78 7.76 4.43
C LEU A 72 3.32 8.24 5.78
N THR A 73 2.98 7.56 6.87
CA THR A 73 3.33 8.00 8.24
C THR A 73 4.31 7.06 8.95
N ALA A 74 4.55 5.85 8.44
CA ALA A 74 5.52 4.90 8.97
C ALA A 74 6.96 5.26 8.55
N ARG A 75 7.96 4.81 9.33
CA ARG A 75 9.37 5.04 8.97
C ARG A 75 9.76 4.31 7.67
N GLY A 76 10.60 4.97 6.88
CA GLY A 76 11.01 4.54 5.54
C GLY A 76 10.72 5.63 4.51
N ILE A 77 10.77 5.25 3.23
CA ILE A 77 10.46 6.13 2.10
C ILE A 77 9.15 5.67 1.46
N PRO A 78 8.05 6.43 1.53
CA PRO A 78 6.79 6.04 0.89
C PRO A 78 6.89 6.11 -0.63
N CYS A 79 6.37 5.09 -1.31
CA CYS A 79 6.23 5.02 -2.75
C CYS A 79 4.81 4.56 -3.10
N ILE A 80 4.12 5.36 -3.92
CA ILE A 80 2.74 5.12 -4.35
C ILE A 80 2.76 4.83 -5.85
N TYR A 81 2.14 3.72 -6.26
CA TYR A 81 2.05 3.35 -7.66
C TYR A 81 0.94 4.14 -8.38
N TYR A 82 1.18 4.52 -9.64
CA TYR A 82 0.26 5.42 -10.36
C TYR A 82 -1.15 4.83 -10.45
N GLY A 83 -2.18 5.66 -10.25
CA GLY A 83 -3.57 5.25 -10.33
C GLY A 83 -4.13 4.65 -9.03
N THR A 84 -3.31 4.42 -8.02
CA THR A 84 -3.79 4.01 -6.68
C THR A 84 -4.74 5.06 -6.09
N GLU A 85 -4.44 6.35 -6.31
CA GLU A 85 -5.29 7.47 -5.92
C GLU A 85 -6.57 7.61 -6.77
N GLN A 86 -6.62 6.92 -7.92
CA GLN A 86 -7.80 6.80 -8.79
C GLN A 86 -8.51 5.45 -8.63
N TYR A 87 -8.14 4.65 -7.63
CA TYR A 87 -8.71 3.32 -7.37
C TYR A 87 -8.54 2.34 -8.55
N LEU A 88 -7.39 2.39 -9.22
CA LEU A 88 -7.10 1.48 -10.34
C LEU A 88 -6.92 0.03 -9.84
N GLU A 89 -7.81 -0.84 -10.30
CA GLU A 89 -7.74 -2.30 -10.11
C GLU A 89 -6.93 -2.99 -11.21
N GLY A 90 -6.44 -4.20 -10.93
CA GLY A 90 -5.72 -5.04 -11.89
C GLY A 90 -5.07 -6.26 -11.23
N GLY A 91 -5.18 -7.40 -11.91
CA GLY A 91 -4.55 -8.67 -11.53
C GLY A 91 -3.03 -8.68 -11.75
N ASP A 92 -2.50 -9.80 -12.22
CA ASP A 92 -1.07 -9.92 -12.52
C ASP A 92 -0.68 -9.15 -13.80
N ASP A 93 0.62 -8.99 -14.08
CA ASP A 93 1.12 -8.36 -15.31
C ASP A 93 0.47 -9.00 -16.56
N PRO A 94 -0.08 -8.21 -17.51
CA PRO A 94 -0.07 -6.74 -17.61
C PRO A 94 -1.29 -6.02 -17.07
N ASP A 95 -2.20 -6.72 -16.40
CA ASP A 95 -3.47 -6.17 -15.96
C ASP A 95 -3.31 -5.10 -14.87
N ASN A 96 -2.27 -5.18 -14.04
CA ASN A 96 -1.88 -4.12 -13.10
C ASN A 96 -1.23 -2.88 -13.77
N ARG A 97 -1.03 -2.88 -15.09
CA ARG A 97 -0.40 -1.79 -15.87
C ARG A 97 -1.37 -1.12 -16.86
N ARG A 98 -2.68 -1.18 -16.59
CA ARG A 98 -3.72 -0.49 -17.37
C ARG A 98 -3.45 1.02 -17.43
N LYS A 99 -3.86 1.64 -18.54
CA LYS A 99 -3.81 3.10 -18.74
C LYS A 99 -4.46 3.83 -17.55
N MET A 100 -3.85 4.93 -17.11
CA MET A 100 -4.40 5.82 -16.09
C MET A 100 -5.87 6.17 -16.42
N PRO A 101 -6.83 5.88 -15.54
CA PRO A 101 -8.27 6.02 -15.87
C PRO A 101 -8.73 7.49 -15.86
N GLY A 102 -8.02 8.36 -15.14
CA GLY A 102 -8.34 9.78 -15.03
C GLY A 102 -7.37 10.52 -14.11
N PHE A 103 -7.64 11.79 -13.85
CA PHE A 103 -6.80 12.69 -13.03
C PHE A 103 -7.64 13.46 -12.02
N SER A 104 -8.61 12.80 -11.39
CA SER A 104 -9.50 13.46 -10.43
C SER A 104 -8.77 13.75 -9.12
N GLU A 105 -8.72 15.03 -8.73
CA GLU A 105 -8.16 15.45 -7.43
C GLU A 105 -9.18 15.36 -6.28
N THR A 106 -10.40 14.87 -6.57
CA THR A 106 -11.51 14.89 -5.61
C THR A 106 -11.68 13.60 -4.84
N THR A 107 -10.99 12.52 -5.24
CA THR A 107 -11.06 11.22 -4.58
C THR A 107 -10.55 11.32 -3.15
N THR A 108 -11.10 10.50 -2.24
CA THR A 108 -10.62 10.43 -0.86
C THR A 108 -9.15 10.04 -0.80
N ALA A 109 -8.70 9.07 -1.61
CA ALA A 109 -7.30 8.67 -1.68
C ALA A 109 -6.38 9.82 -2.12
N PHE A 110 -6.74 10.59 -3.15
CA PHE A 110 -5.96 11.76 -3.56
C PHE A 110 -5.86 12.80 -2.46
N LYS A 111 -7.00 13.16 -1.83
CA LYS A 111 -7.04 14.14 -0.73
C LYS A 111 -6.23 13.68 0.48
N LEU A 112 -6.27 12.38 0.79
CA LEU A 112 -5.48 11.77 1.86
C LEU A 112 -3.99 11.93 1.59
N ILE A 113 -3.52 11.53 0.40
CA ILE A 113 -2.12 11.66 -0.02
C ILE A 113 -1.68 13.12 0.00
N LYS A 114 -2.55 14.06 -0.38
CA LYS A 114 -2.26 15.50 -0.34
C LYS A 114 -2.10 16.05 1.09
N SER A 115 -2.68 15.38 2.09
CA SER A 115 -2.76 15.89 3.46
C SER A 115 -1.69 15.37 4.42
N LEU A 116 -1.03 14.27 4.06
CA LEU A 116 -0.01 13.58 4.86
C LEU A 116 1.36 13.79 4.21
#